data_AF-A0A7J9E8N4-F1
#
_entry.id   AF-A0A7J9E8N4-F1
#
_cell.length_a   1.000
_cell.length_b   1.000
_cell.length_c   1.000
_cell.angle_alpha   90.00
_cell.angle_beta   90.00
_cell.angle_gamma   90.00
#
_symmetry.space_group_name_H-M   'P 1'
#
loop_
_entity.id
_entity.type
_entity.pdbx_description
1 polymer ?
#
loop_
_entity_poly.entity_id
_entity_poly.type
_entity_poly.pdbx_seq_one_letter_code
_entity_poly.pdbx_strand_id
1 'polypeptide(L)'
;FKDTTEAAVAGVESIVECCITSGTVKRLIYTASVVASSPLKEDGEGFKDQLDESCWTSHGVAFAYSADHLMAYASSKTASEKELLRYNGAIEIVSLALGLVGGGTLLSTMPGSVNVLVSQVTNNKAVYNTLRFLEELLGKVPILHVEDVCDAHIFCLEKPSINGRFLCATAYLSSAEIASHYRMIFPDIQIPDT
;
A
#
# COMPACT_ATOMS: atom_id res chain seq x y z
N PHE A 1 -16.92 7.75 -14.98
CA PHE A 1 -16.42 6.46 -14.49
C PHE A 1 -17.53 5.76 -13.71
N LYS A 2 -17.70 4.44 -13.91
CA LYS A 2 -18.73 3.64 -13.24
C LYS A 2 -18.37 3.30 -11.80
N ASP A 3 -17.07 3.26 -11.49
CA ASP A 3 -16.54 3.05 -10.15
C ASP A 3 -15.14 3.68 -9.98
N THR A 4 -14.60 3.57 -8.77
CA THR A 4 -13.28 4.08 -8.39
C THR A 4 -12.13 3.38 -9.13
N THR A 5 -12.31 2.11 -9.52
CA THR A 5 -11.29 1.34 -10.24
C THR A 5 -11.15 1.87 -11.67
N GLU A 6 -12.27 2.03 -12.38
CA GLU A 6 -12.29 2.60 -13.73
C GLU A 6 -11.69 4.01 -13.75
N ALA A 7 -12.02 4.84 -12.75
CA ALA A 7 -11.46 6.19 -12.64
C ALA A 7 -9.94 6.19 -12.43
N ALA A 8 -9.43 5.30 -11.58
CA ALA A 8 -8.00 5.22 -11.26
C ALA A 8 -7.18 4.69 -12.44
N VAL A 9 -7.70 3.67 -13.14
CA VAL A 9 -7.09 3.11 -14.36
C VAL A 9 -7.01 4.18 -15.45
N ALA A 10 -8.11 4.86 -15.75
CA ALA A 10 -8.14 5.93 -16.76
C ALA A 10 -7.21 7.10 -16.40
N GLY A 11 -7.07 7.41 -15.10
CA GLY A 11 -6.12 8.42 -14.62
C GLY A 11 -4.67 8.02 -14.90
N VAL A 12 -4.30 6.77 -14.65
CA VAL A 12 -2.98 6.23 -14.97
C VAL A 12 -2.72 6.28 -16.48
N GLU A 13 -3.65 5.78 -17.29
CA GLU A 13 -3.53 5.80 -18.76
C GLU A 13 -3.25 7.22 -19.26
N SER A 14 -4.06 8.19 -18.85
CA SER A 14 -3.91 9.59 -19.26
C SER A 14 -2.55 10.19 -18.87
N ILE A 15 -2.05 9.91 -17.66
CA ILE A 15 -0.73 10.40 -17.21
C ILE A 15 0.39 9.79 -18.04
N VAL A 16 0.33 8.48 -18.29
CA VAL A 16 1.37 7.77 -19.05
C VAL A 16 1.40 8.24 -20.50
N GLU A 17 0.25 8.39 -21.13
CA GLU A 17 0.13 8.94 -22.50
C GLU A 17 0.71 10.34 -22.59
N CYS A 18 0.45 11.20 -21.61
CA CYS A 18 1.04 12.55 -21.55
C CYS A 18 2.57 12.49 -21.45
N CYS A 19 3.10 11.58 -20.62
CA CYS A 19 4.54 11.43 -20.43
C CYS A 19 5.25 10.93 -21.69
N ILE A 20 4.67 9.92 -22.36
CA ILE A 20 5.16 9.41 -23.65
C ILE A 20 5.10 10.53 -24.70
N THR A 21 3.95 11.20 -24.83
CA THR A 21 3.74 12.26 -25.82
C THR A 21 4.68 13.45 -25.61
N SER A 22 5.04 13.76 -24.36
CA SER A 22 5.97 14.84 -24.04
C SER A 22 7.35 14.64 -24.67
N GLY A 23 7.81 13.38 -24.81
CA GLY A 23 9.15 13.04 -25.31
C GLY A 23 10.32 13.48 -24.41
N THR A 24 10.06 14.23 -23.33
CA THR A 24 11.08 14.69 -22.38
C THR A 24 11.11 13.89 -21.09
N VAL A 25 9.99 13.24 -20.73
CA VAL A 25 9.90 12.38 -19.55
C VAL A 25 10.60 11.06 -19.86
N LYS A 26 11.65 10.78 -19.09
CA LYS A 26 12.46 9.56 -19.28
C LYS A 26 11.93 8.37 -18.49
N ARG A 27 11.32 8.66 -17.34
CA ARG A 27 10.95 7.65 -16.34
C ARG A 27 9.73 8.11 -15.55
N LEU A 28 8.88 7.15 -15.22
CA LEU A 28 7.76 7.28 -14.30
C LEU A 28 8.04 6.50 -13.02
N ILE A 29 7.98 7.19 -11.88
CA ILE A 29 7.98 6.56 -10.56
C ILE A 29 6.54 6.58 -10.06
N TYR A 30 5.94 5.41 -9.91
CA TYR A 30 4.54 5.26 -9.50
C TYR A 30 4.44 4.84 -8.04
N THR A 31 3.68 5.60 -7.27
CA THR A 31 3.35 5.27 -5.89
C THR A 31 2.22 4.25 -5.85
N ALA A 32 2.59 2.97 -5.88
CA ALA A 32 1.70 1.85 -5.64
C ALA A 32 1.47 1.63 -4.13
N SER A 33 0.79 0.55 -3.79
CA SER A 33 0.43 0.19 -2.41
C SER A 33 0.57 -1.30 -2.22
N VAL A 34 1.07 -1.74 -1.06
CA VAL A 34 1.20 -3.18 -0.73
C VAL A 34 -0.11 -3.96 -0.84
N VAL A 35 -1.26 -3.29 -0.77
CA VAL A 35 -2.58 -3.92 -1.00
C VAL A 35 -2.75 -4.47 -2.41
N ALA A 36 -1.88 -4.12 -3.36
CA ALA A 36 -1.84 -4.69 -4.70
C ALA A 36 -0.97 -5.96 -4.80
N SER A 37 -0.26 -6.31 -3.73
CA SER A 37 0.74 -7.38 -3.70
C SER A 37 0.42 -8.46 -2.66
N SER A 38 -0.86 -8.75 -2.40
CA SER A 38 -1.23 -9.74 -1.39
C SER A 38 -0.60 -11.12 -1.66
N PRO A 39 0.02 -11.76 -0.63
CA PRO A 39 0.47 -13.14 -0.71
C PRO A 39 -0.67 -14.13 -0.38
N LEU A 40 -1.90 -13.66 -0.14
CA LEU A 40 -3.05 -14.52 0.14
C LEU A 40 -3.28 -15.45 -1.06
N LYS A 41 -3.48 -16.73 -0.79
CA LYS A 41 -3.74 -17.72 -1.83
C LYS A 41 -5.13 -17.51 -2.46
N GLU A 42 -5.30 -17.95 -3.70
CA GLU A 42 -6.55 -17.76 -4.45
C GLU A 42 -7.74 -18.50 -3.83
N ASP A 43 -7.49 -19.61 -3.14
CA ASP A 43 -8.49 -20.34 -2.35
C ASP A 43 -8.90 -19.59 -1.06
N GLY A 44 -8.20 -18.50 -0.71
CA GLY A 44 -8.36 -17.77 0.54
C GLY A 44 -7.82 -18.51 1.76
N GLU A 45 -7.20 -19.68 1.59
CA GLU A 45 -6.73 -20.55 2.66
C GLU A 45 -5.24 -20.33 2.93
N GLY A 46 -4.96 -19.23 3.62
CA GLY A 46 -3.63 -18.87 4.10
C GLY A 46 -2.78 -18.15 3.05
N PHE A 47 -1.50 -18.01 3.36
CA PHE A 47 -0.57 -17.18 2.59
C PHE A 47 0.46 -18.03 1.86
N LYS A 48 1.01 -17.47 0.77
CA LYS A 48 2.24 -17.94 0.15
C LYS A 48 3.40 -17.84 1.14
N ASP A 49 4.44 -18.63 0.92
CA ASP A 49 5.62 -18.69 1.78
C ASP A 49 6.37 -17.35 1.84
N GLN A 50 6.28 -16.54 0.78
CA GLN A 50 6.97 -15.27 0.66
C GLN A 50 6.03 -14.21 0.06
N LEU A 51 6.14 -13.00 0.62
CA LEU A 51 5.60 -11.77 0.05
C LEU A 51 6.71 -11.10 -0.75
N ASP A 52 6.59 -11.13 -2.07
CA ASP A 52 7.56 -10.55 -3.01
C ASP A 52 6.87 -9.75 -4.12
N GLU A 53 7.67 -9.13 -4.98
CA GLU A 53 7.24 -8.29 -6.12
C GLU A 53 6.45 -9.07 -7.20
N SER A 54 6.43 -10.40 -7.14
CA SER A 54 5.64 -11.24 -8.04
C SER A 54 4.19 -11.41 -7.57
N CYS A 55 3.92 -11.09 -6.30
CA CYS A 55 2.59 -11.19 -5.72
C CYS A 55 1.64 -10.15 -6.31
N TRP A 56 0.38 -10.58 -6.48
CA TRP A 56 -0.71 -9.75 -6.96
C TRP A 56 -1.96 -10.10 -6.16
N THR A 57 -2.68 -9.07 -5.72
CA THR A 57 -3.95 -9.26 -5.02
C THR A 57 -5.01 -9.81 -5.97
N SER A 58 -5.59 -10.95 -5.60
CA SER A 58 -6.67 -11.60 -6.35
C SER A 58 -8.00 -10.91 -6.11
N HIS A 59 -8.81 -10.83 -7.17
CA HIS A 59 -10.17 -10.30 -7.06
C HIS A 59 -11.08 -11.38 -6.46
N GLY A 60 -11.93 -10.99 -5.50
CA GLY A 60 -13.00 -11.86 -5.01
C GLY A 60 -12.70 -12.74 -3.80
N VAL A 61 -11.52 -12.62 -3.18
CA VAL A 61 -11.27 -13.26 -1.87
C VAL A 61 -11.83 -12.36 -0.77
N ALA A 62 -12.93 -12.79 -0.15
CA ALA A 62 -13.55 -12.12 0.99
C ALA A 62 -13.08 -12.76 2.30
N PHE A 63 -12.86 -11.94 3.31
CA PHE A 63 -12.40 -12.34 4.65
C PHE A 63 -13.05 -11.46 5.72
N ALA A 64 -12.83 -11.74 7.00
CA ALA A 64 -13.64 -11.19 8.09
C ALA A 64 -13.71 -9.65 8.10
N TYR A 65 -12.63 -8.96 7.72
CA TYR A 65 -12.57 -7.50 7.65
C TYR A 65 -12.65 -6.93 6.22
N SER A 66 -13.06 -7.72 5.23
CA SER A 66 -13.22 -7.26 3.83
C SER A 66 -14.47 -6.39 3.66
N ALA A 67 -14.38 -5.11 4.04
CA ALA A 67 -15.41 -4.13 3.76
C ALA A 67 -15.37 -3.69 2.29
N ASP A 68 -16.55 -3.43 1.68
CA ASP A 68 -16.68 -3.10 0.25
C ASP A 68 -15.72 -1.99 -0.20
N HIS A 69 -15.58 -0.92 0.59
CA HIS A 69 -14.71 0.21 0.27
C HIS A 69 -13.21 -0.15 0.32
N LEU A 70 -12.80 -1.06 1.20
CA LEU A 70 -11.40 -1.53 1.30
C LEU A 70 -11.07 -2.49 0.15
N MET A 71 -12.01 -3.37 -0.20
CA MET A 71 -11.88 -4.24 -1.38
C MET A 71 -11.88 -3.43 -2.68
N ALA A 72 -12.71 -2.40 -2.78
CA ALA A 72 -12.69 -1.46 -3.90
C ALA A 72 -11.36 -0.71 -3.98
N TYR A 73 -10.79 -0.27 -2.85
CA TYR A 73 -9.47 0.34 -2.80
C TYR A 73 -8.36 -0.62 -3.26
N ALA A 74 -8.36 -1.86 -2.76
CA ALA A 74 -7.38 -2.88 -3.15
C ALA A 74 -7.49 -3.22 -4.64
N SER A 75 -8.71 -3.37 -5.16
CA SER A 75 -8.98 -3.63 -6.58
C SER A 75 -8.52 -2.45 -7.45
N SER A 76 -8.86 -1.22 -7.05
CA SER A 76 -8.45 0.01 -7.74
C SER A 76 -6.93 0.15 -7.82
N LYS A 77 -6.22 -0.07 -6.70
CA LYS A 77 -4.75 -0.04 -6.67
C LYS A 77 -4.11 -1.14 -7.50
N THR A 78 -4.65 -2.36 -7.42
CA THR A 78 -4.15 -3.51 -8.20
C THR A 78 -4.33 -3.29 -9.70
N ALA A 79 -5.52 -2.87 -10.14
CA ALA A 79 -5.82 -2.65 -11.54
C ALA A 79 -5.00 -1.49 -12.13
N SER A 80 -4.87 -0.39 -11.40
CA SER A 80 -4.11 0.79 -11.84
C SER A 80 -2.62 0.47 -11.98
N GLU A 81 -2.04 -0.28 -11.05
CA GLU A 81 -0.65 -0.71 -11.14
C GLU A 81 -0.43 -1.68 -12.31
N LYS A 82 -1.33 -2.65 -12.50
CA LYS A 82 -1.26 -3.56 -13.65
C LYS A 82 -1.35 -2.81 -14.98
N GLU A 83 -2.26 -1.84 -15.09
CA GLU A 83 -2.41 -1.05 -16.31
C GLU A 83 -1.15 -0.24 -16.61
N LEU A 84 -0.61 0.47 -15.60
CA LEU A 84 0.65 1.19 -15.74
C LEU A 84 1.75 0.30 -16.32
N LEU A 85 1.95 -0.89 -15.75
CA LEU A 85 3.03 -1.79 -16.13
C LEU A 85 2.92 -2.34 -17.56
N ARG A 86 1.75 -2.23 -18.22
CA ARG A 86 1.60 -2.58 -19.64
C ARG A 86 2.38 -1.64 -20.57
N TYR A 87 2.71 -0.44 -20.10
CA TYR A 87 3.51 0.55 -20.83
C TYR A 87 5.02 0.36 -20.63
N ASN A 88 5.45 -0.66 -19.87
CA ASN A 88 6.85 -1.03 -19.77
C ASN A 88 7.42 -1.30 -21.18
N GLY A 89 8.47 -0.56 -21.53
CA GLY A 89 9.11 -0.62 -22.84
C GLY A 89 8.74 0.54 -23.77
N ALA A 90 7.58 1.19 -23.57
CA ALA A 90 7.28 2.48 -24.19
C ALA A 90 7.87 3.65 -23.39
N ILE A 91 7.83 3.54 -22.07
CA ILE A 91 8.49 4.43 -21.12
C ILE A 91 9.04 3.60 -19.96
N GLU A 92 10.11 4.07 -19.33
CA GLU A 92 10.64 3.39 -18.15
C GLU A 92 9.74 3.61 -16.94
N ILE A 93 9.36 2.53 -16.28
CA ILE A 93 8.48 2.57 -15.11
C ILE A 93 9.15 1.88 -13.92
N VAL A 94 9.05 2.54 -12.78
CA VAL A 94 9.32 1.96 -11.47
C VAL A 94 8.06 2.08 -10.63
N SER A 95 7.54 0.97 -10.13
CA SER A 95 6.39 0.94 -9.22
C SER A 95 6.87 0.66 -7.79
N LEU A 96 6.54 1.57 -6.88
CA LEU A 96 6.87 1.45 -5.45
C LEU A 96 5.61 1.10 -4.67
N ALA A 97 5.45 -0.17 -4.33
CA ALA A 97 4.35 -0.66 -3.51
C ALA A 97 4.65 -0.37 -2.04
N LEU A 98 4.16 0.78 -1.57
CA LEU A 98 4.43 1.26 -0.22
C LEU A 98 3.59 0.53 0.83
N GLY A 99 4.21 0.21 1.97
CA GLY A 99 3.54 -0.23 3.19
C GLY A 99 2.64 0.84 3.81
N LEU A 100 2.06 0.53 4.96
CA LEU A 100 1.31 1.47 5.77
C LEU A 100 2.24 2.57 6.31
N VAL A 101 2.14 3.76 5.73
CA VAL A 101 3.06 4.86 5.98
C VAL A 101 2.78 5.54 7.33
N GLY A 102 3.77 5.52 8.22
CA GLY A 102 3.80 6.27 9.47
C GLY A 102 4.82 7.41 9.44
N GLY A 103 4.95 8.10 10.57
CA GLY A 103 5.91 9.20 10.75
C GLY A 103 5.27 10.58 10.89
N GLY A 104 6.13 11.60 10.90
CA GLY A 104 5.71 13.00 10.94
C GLY A 104 4.92 13.43 9.69
N THR A 105 4.16 14.52 9.80
CA THR A 105 3.45 15.09 8.65
C THR A 105 3.55 16.60 8.62
N LEU A 106 3.53 17.16 7.41
CA LEU A 106 3.39 18.60 7.18
C LEU A 106 1.92 19.02 7.03
N LEU A 107 0.98 18.06 7.03
CA LEU A 107 -0.45 18.33 6.92
C LEU A 107 -0.99 18.91 8.24
N SER A 108 -1.95 19.81 8.14
CA SER A 108 -2.69 20.34 9.30
C SER A 108 -3.65 19.32 9.92
N THR A 109 -3.87 18.19 9.24
CA THR A 109 -4.72 17.09 9.67
C THR A 109 -3.95 15.78 9.68
N MET A 110 -4.32 14.85 10.57
CA MET A 110 -3.70 13.53 10.65
C MET A 110 -3.89 12.76 9.31
N PRO A 111 -2.80 12.27 8.68
CA PRO A 111 -2.91 11.44 7.49
C PRO A 111 -3.68 10.14 7.78
N GLY A 112 -4.42 9.65 6.79
CA GLY A 112 -5.21 8.43 6.95
C GLY A 112 -4.39 7.22 7.38
N SER A 113 -3.18 7.04 6.83
CA SER A 113 -2.28 5.93 7.18
C SER A 113 -1.79 6.00 8.62
N VAL A 114 -1.46 7.21 9.11
CA VAL A 114 -1.09 7.44 10.51
C VAL A 114 -2.28 7.13 11.43
N ASN A 115 -3.48 7.57 11.06
CA ASN A 115 -4.70 7.27 11.81
C ASN A 115 -4.95 5.76 11.92
N VAL A 116 -4.69 4.99 10.86
CA VAL A 116 -4.74 3.52 10.90
C VAL A 116 -3.70 2.94 11.86
N LEU A 117 -2.46 3.43 11.83
CA LEU A 117 -1.39 3.00 12.75
C LEU A 117 -1.70 3.29 14.22
N VAL A 118 -2.39 4.39 14.54
CA VAL A 118 -2.75 4.75 15.92
C VAL A 118 -4.18 4.37 16.29
N SER A 119 -4.87 3.58 15.46
CA SER A 119 -6.29 3.26 15.63
C SER A 119 -6.61 2.57 16.96
N GLN A 120 -5.71 1.70 17.43
CA GLN A 120 -5.82 1.02 18.73
C GLN A 120 -5.63 1.99 19.90
N VAL A 121 -4.71 2.96 19.78
CA VAL A 121 -4.46 4.01 20.79
C VAL A 121 -5.64 4.98 20.89
N THR A 122 -6.22 5.35 19.74
CA THR A 122 -7.37 6.26 19.67
C THR A 122 -8.71 5.58 19.96
N ASN A 123 -8.70 4.26 20.21
CA ASN A 123 -9.88 3.42 20.41
C ASN A 123 -10.93 3.59 19.29
N ASN A 124 -10.47 3.82 18.05
CA ASN A 124 -11.34 4.02 16.90
C ASN A 124 -11.58 2.68 16.19
N LYS A 125 -12.66 1.99 16.59
CA LYS A 125 -13.02 0.67 16.05
C LYS A 125 -13.18 0.66 14.52
N ALA A 126 -13.77 1.70 13.94
CA ALA A 126 -13.99 1.77 12.50
C ALA A 126 -12.66 1.80 11.73
N VAL A 127 -11.68 2.58 12.23
CA VAL A 127 -10.34 2.68 11.63
C VAL A 127 -9.49 1.44 11.97
N TYR A 128 -9.68 0.84 13.14
CA TYR A 128 -9.00 -0.40 13.52
C TYR A 128 -9.36 -1.56 12.58
N ASN A 129 -10.59 -1.60 12.08
CA ASN A 129 -10.99 -2.59 11.07
C ASN A 129 -10.15 -2.47 9.78
N THR A 130 -9.67 -1.28 9.42
CA THR A 130 -8.74 -1.10 8.29
C THR A 130 -7.37 -1.71 8.60
N LEU A 131 -6.86 -1.58 9.84
CA LEU A 131 -5.61 -2.22 10.25
C LEU A 131 -5.73 -3.75 10.19
N ARG A 132 -6.85 -4.30 10.68
CA ARG A 132 -7.16 -5.73 10.62
C ARG A 132 -7.33 -6.24 9.19
N PHE A 133 -7.98 -5.46 8.32
CA PHE A 133 -8.05 -5.75 6.89
C PHE A 133 -6.66 -5.89 6.28
N LEU A 134 -5.73 -4.97 6.56
CA LEU A 134 -4.37 -5.05 6.03
C LEU A 134 -3.64 -6.30 6.53
N GLU A 135 -3.79 -6.63 7.81
CA GLU A 135 -3.17 -7.82 8.40
C GLU A 135 -3.73 -9.11 7.78
N GLU A 136 -5.04 -9.22 7.58
CA GLU A 136 -5.65 -10.40 6.93
C GLU A 136 -5.33 -10.48 5.45
N LEU A 137 -5.21 -9.34 4.76
CA LEU A 137 -4.84 -9.32 3.35
C LEU A 137 -3.37 -9.69 3.14
N LEU A 138 -2.48 -9.32 4.05
CA LEU A 138 -1.02 -9.36 3.84
C LEU A 138 -0.31 -10.36 4.77
N GLY A 139 -1.03 -11.00 5.69
CA GLY A 139 -0.50 -11.87 6.75
C GLY A 139 0.12 -11.11 7.92
N LYS A 140 0.79 -9.99 7.64
CA LYS A 140 1.22 -8.97 8.60
C LYS A 140 1.12 -7.61 7.94
N VAL A 141 1.02 -6.55 8.74
CA VAL A 141 0.99 -5.17 8.25
C VAL A 141 2.40 -4.72 7.89
N PRO A 142 2.72 -4.46 6.61
CA PRO A 142 3.99 -3.86 6.22
C PRO A 142 3.96 -2.39 6.62
N ILE A 143 4.95 -1.91 7.35
CA ILE A 143 5.03 -0.53 7.85
C ILE A 143 6.24 0.15 7.21
N LEU A 144 6.11 1.44 6.94
CA LEU A 144 7.15 2.27 6.32
C LEU A 144 7.15 3.66 6.92
N HIS A 145 8.32 4.27 7.17
CA HIS A 145 8.38 5.66 7.60
C HIS A 145 8.32 6.61 6.38
N VAL A 146 7.71 7.78 6.53
CA VAL A 146 7.57 8.76 5.43
C VAL A 146 8.91 9.19 4.82
N GLU A 147 9.97 9.31 5.62
CA GLU A 147 11.30 9.64 5.11
C GLU A 147 11.85 8.51 4.22
N ASP A 148 11.64 7.24 4.58
CA ASP A 148 12.03 6.12 3.73
C ASP A 148 11.24 6.09 2.41
N VAL A 149 9.99 6.57 2.42
CA VAL A 149 9.20 6.77 1.19
C VAL A 149 9.89 7.81 0.30
N CYS A 150 10.27 8.95 0.86
CA CYS A 150 10.95 10.01 0.13
C CYS A 150 12.28 9.52 -0.45
N ASP A 151 13.11 8.86 0.37
CA ASP A 151 14.39 8.30 -0.03
C ASP A 151 14.23 7.24 -1.12
N ALA A 152 13.22 6.37 -1.03
CA ALA A 152 12.94 5.38 -2.07
C ALA A 152 12.59 6.04 -3.41
N HIS A 153 11.75 7.08 -3.42
CA HIS A 153 11.41 7.78 -4.66
C HIS A 153 12.63 8.51 -5.25
N ILE A 154 13.44 9.17 -4.43
CA ILE A 154 14.68 9.84 -4.86
C ILE A 154 15.66 8.81 -5.43
N PHE A 155 15.88 7.72 -4.73
CA PHE A 155 16.77 6.65 -5.15
C PHE A 155 16.35 6.05 -6.50
N CYS A 156 15.05 5.80 -6.69
CA CYS A 156 14.52 5.31 -7.95
C CYS A 156 14.56 6.35 -9.07
N LEU A 157 14.56 7.64 -8.76
CA LEU A 157 14.77 8.69 -9.76
C LEU A 157 16.24 8.79 -10.18
N GLU A 158 17.17 8.70 -9.23
CA GLU A 158 18.60 8.92 -9.45
C GLU A 158 19.34 7.72 -10.02
N LYS A 159 18.84 6.49 -9.81
CA LYS A 159 19.54 5.26 -10.19
C LYS A 159 19.02 4.68 -11.52
N PRO A 160 19.75 4.81 -12.65
CA PRO A 160 19.21 4.42 -13.95
C PRO A 160 18.94 2.91 -14.11
N SER A 161 19.61 2.07 -13.33
CA SER A 161 19.50 0.61 -13.42
C SER A 161 18.26 0.02 -12.73
N ILE A 162 17.46 0.83 -12.05
CA ILE A 162 16.28 0.37 -11.31
C ILE A 162 15.06 0.42 -12.21
N ASN A 163 14.41 -0.74 -12.37
CA ASN A 163 13.19 -0.91 -13.15
C ASN A 163 12.36 -2.03 -12.50
N GLY A 164 11.03 -1.91 -12.61
CA GLY A 164 10.10 -2.94 -12.19
C GLY A 164 9.27 -2.52 -10.99
N ARG A 165 8.76 -3.52 -10.26
CA ARG A 165 8.01 -3.32 -9.03
C ARG A 165 8.95 -3.51 -7.85
N PHE A 166 8.73 -2.78 -6.77
CA PHE A 166 9.46 -2.94 -5.51
C PHE A 166 8.50 -2.82 -4.34
N LEU A 167 8.56 -3.78 -3.42
CA LEU A 167 7.87 -3.66 -2.14
C LEU A 167 8.71 -2.77 -1.22
N CYS A 168 8.09 -1.74 -0.65
CA CYS A 168 8.75 -0.84 0.28
C CYS A 168 8.12 -0.97 1.67
N ALA A 169 8.82 -1.64 2.57
CA ALA A 169 8.48 -1.77 3.98
C ALA A 169 9.76 -1.93 4.81
N THR A 170 9.75 -1.43 6.04
CA THR A 170 10.85 -1.58 7.00
C THR A 170 10.58 -2.67 8.03
N ALA A 171 9.31 -2.95 8.31
CA ALA A 171 8.87 -3.96 9.25
C ALA A 171 7.54 -4.58 8.83
N TYR A 172 7.29 -5.79 9.32
CA TYR A 172 6.05 -6.52 9.12
C TYR A 172 5.51 -6.91 10.50
N LEU A 173 4.45 -6.24 10.95
CA LEU A 173 3.91 -6.40 12.31
C LEU A 173 2.45 -6.84 12.27
N SER A 174 2.05 -7.71 13.20
CA SER A 174 0.65 -7.97 13.55
C SER A 174 0.05 -6.79 14.32
N SER A 175 -1.28 -6.66 14.34
CA SER A 175 -1.94 -5.64 15.17
C SER A 175 -1.65 -5.83 16.67
N ALA A 176 -1.37 -7.06 17.11
CA ALA A 176 -0.94 -7.35 18.47
C ALA A 176 0.47 -6.83 18.78
N GLU A 177 1.42 -7.04 17.86
CA GLU A 177 2.78 -6.47 17.96
C GLU A 177 2.72 -4.93 18.01
N ILE A 178 1.91 -4.30 17.15
CA ILE A 178 1.69 -2.85 17.14
C ILE A 178 1.15 -2.35 18.48
N ALA A 179 0.10 -2.98 19.03
CA ALA A 179 -0.43 -2.64 20.35
C ALA A 179 0.61 -2.79 21.47
N SER A 180 1.40 -3.87 21.43
CA SER A 180 2.47 -4.13 22.39
C SER A 180 3.51 -3.00 22.38
N HIS A 181 3.93 -2.55 21.20
CA HIS A 181 4.85 -1.42 21.06
C HIS A 181 4.29 -0.14 21.69
N TYR A 182 3.02 0.18 21.48
CA TYR A 182 2.42 1.36 22.10
C TYR A 182 2.32 1.24 23.63
N ARG A 183 1.94 0.09 24.18
CA ARG A 183 1.88 -0.11 25.63
C ARG A 183 3.25 0.06 26.29
N MET A 184 4.32 -0.34 25.61
CA MET A 184 5.69 -0.18 26.10
C MET A 184 6.14 1.28 26.10
N ILE A 185 5.81 2.05 25.05
CA ILE A 185 6.27 3.44 24.90
C ILE A 185 5.37 4.42 25.67
N PHE A 186 4.08 4.13 25.74
CA PHE A 186 3.05 4.97 26.37
C PHE A 186 2.21 4.14 27.36
N PRO A 187 2.78 3.76 28.51
CA PRO A 187 2.13 2.85 29.46
C PRO A 187 0.84 3.39 30.08
N ASP A 188 0.65 4.71 30.08
CA ASP A 188 -0.55 5.36 30.60
C ASP A 188 -1.76 5.30 29.65
N ILE A 189 -1.54 4.93 28.38
CA ILE A 189 -2.61 4.79 27.38
C ILE A 189 -3.25 3.41 27.51
N GLN A 190 -4.55 3.38 27.83
CA GLN A 190 -5.31 2.14 27.81
C GLN A 190 -5.62 1.71 26.38
N ILE A 191 -4.96 0.64 25.95
CA ILE A 191 -5.23 -0.02 24.67
C ILE A 191 -6.06 -1.28 24.96
N PRO A 192 -7.30 -1.37 24.45
CA PRO A 192 -8.16 -2.55 24.66
C PRO A 192 -7.45 -3.83 24.23
N ASP A 193 -7.64 -4.91 25.00
CA ASP A 193 -7.30 -6.25 24.53
C ASP A 193 -8.32 -6.63 23.45
N THR A 194 -7.92 -6.50 22.20
CA THR A 194 -8.71 -6.87 21.02
C THR A 194 -8.33 -8.26 20.54
#